data_AF-A0A6N2W6C5-F1
#
_entry.id   AF-A0A6N2W6C5-F1
#
_cell.length_a   1.000
_cell.length_b   1.000
_cell.length_c   1.000
_cell.angle_alpha   90.00
_cell.angle_beta   90.00
_cell.angle_gamma   90.00
#
_symmetry.space_group_name_H-M   'P 1'
#
loop_
_entity.id
_entity.type
_entity.pdbx_description
1 polymer ?
#
loop_
_entity_poly.entity_id
_entity_poly.type
_entity_poly.pdbx_seq_one_letter_code
_entity_poly.pdbx_strand_id
1 'polypeptide(L)'
;MDQDWMKNPALAGIDPAKIALLQNLASQGAGKSQNEMLNFLTGAANTSQQQGLQFTPDEMDLVVEVLKMGKSPQEVARINKMISLFKMMRKR
;
A
#
# COMPACT_ATOMS: atom_id res chain seq x y z
N MET A 1 16.50 -8.39 -1.47
CA MET A 1 16.40 -7.20 -2.35
C MET A 1 15.30 -7.54 -3.31
N ASP A 2 14.04 -7.33 -2.90
CA ASP A 2 12.89 -7.92 -3.60
C ASP A 2 12.00 -6.77 -4.05
N GLN A 3 12.54 -6.01 -5.00
CA GLN A 3 11.94 -4.82 -5.59
C GLN A 3 11.42 -5.12 -7.01
N ASP A 4 11.31 -6.39 -7.39
CA ASP A 4 10.82 -6.83 -8.70
C ASP A 4 9.33 -6.60 -8.88
N TRP A 5 8.57 -6.49 -7.79
CA TRP A 5 7.14 -6.20 -7.85
C TRP A 5 6.88 -4.82 -8.49
N MET A 6 7.77 -3.84 -8.31
CA MET A 6 7.67 -2.51 -8.96
C MET A 6 7.90 -2.55 -10.48
N LYS A 7 8.57 -3.61 -10.97
CA LYS A 7 8.77 -3.85 -12.40
C LYS A 7 7.64 -4.66 -13.02
N ASN A 8 6.63 -5.04 -12.23
CA ASN A 8 5.55 -5.84 -12.73
C ASN A 8 4.79 -5.04 -13.81
N PRO A 9 4.63 -5.58 -15.03
CA PRO A 9 3.94 -4.89 -16.12
C PRO A 9 2.48 -4.56 -15.75
N ALA A 10 1.88 -5.26 -14.79
CA ALA A 10 0.55 -4.94 -14.28
C ALA A 10 0.48 -3.53 -13.65
N LEU A 11 1.59 -3.03 -13.08
CA LEU A 11 1.67 -1.68 -12.51
C LEU A 11 1.94 -0.59 -13.55
N ALA A 12 2.14 -0.92 -14.83
CA ALA A 12 2.46 0.07 -15.85
C ALA A 12 1.37 1.14 -16.06
N GLY A 13 0.13 0.84 -15.64
CA GLY A 13 -0.98 1.80 -15.64
C GLY A 13 -1.12 2.63 -14.36
N ILE A 14 -0.29 2.39 -13.35
CA ILE A 14 -0.34 3.07 -12.05
C ILE A 14 0.71 4.17 -12.02
N ASP A 15 0.31 5.34 -11.53
CA ASP A 15 1.21 6.47 -11.40
C ASP A 15 2.44 6.11 -10.54
N PRO A 16 3.67 6.34 -11.02
CA PRO A 16 4.87 6.01 -10.26
C PRO A 16 4.91 6.66 -8.87
N ALA A 17 4.28 7.83 -8.68
CA ALA A 17 4.16 8.46 -7.37
C ALA A 17 3.31 7.63 -6.39
N LYS A 18 2.25 6.97 -6.90
CA LYS A 18 1.42 6.04 -6.13
C LYS A 18 2.23 4.81 -5.72
N ILE A 19 2.99 4.23 -6.65
CA ILE A 19 3.85 3.06 -6.37
C ILE A 19 4.91 3.39 -5.31
N ALA A 20 5.55 4.56 -5.42
CA ALA A 20 6.52 5.03 -4.44
C ALA A 20 5.89 5.22 -3.04
N LEU A 21 4.68 5.78 -2.97
CA LEU A 21 3.92 5.89 -1.72
C LEU A 21 3.71 4.50 -1.11
N LEU A 22 3.18 3.54 -1.88
CA LEU A 22 2.89 2.17 -1.45
C LEU A 22 4.12 1.40 -0.99
N GLN A 23 5.25 1.58 -1.66
CA GLN A 23 6.52 1.01 -1.23
C GLN A 23 6.93 1.57 0.13
N ASN A 24 6.78 2.88 0.30
CA ASN A 24 6.97 3.54 1.58
C ASN A 24 5.99 2.98 2.62
N LEU A 25 4.74 2.70 2.22
CA LEU A 25 3.74 2.11 3.10
C LEU A 25 4.13 0.72 3.57
N ALA A 26 4.49 -0.16 2.64
CA ALA A 26 4.88 -1.53 2.95
C ALA A 26 6.15 -1.56 3.81
N SER A 27 7.11 -0.67 3.54
CA SER A 27 8.37 -0.59 4.29
C SER A 27 8.19 -0.01 5.69
N GLN A 28 7.42 1.07 5.84
CA GLN A 28 7.21 1.72 7.14
C GLN A 28 6.16 1.02 8.00
N GLY A 29 5.20 0.31 7.40
CA GLY A 29 4.24 -0.54 8.13
C GLY A 29 4.87 -1.83 8.67
N ALA A 30 6.02 -2.24 8.13
CA ALA A 30 6.74 -3.43 8.60
C ALA A 30 7.34 -3.17 9.99
N GLY A 31 6.71 -3.73 11.02
CA GLY A 31 7.22 -3.72 12.41
C GLY A 31 6.58 -2.68 13.33
N LYS A 32 5.62 -1.88 12.83
CA LYS A 32 4.93 -0.86 13.63
C LYS A 32 3.68 -1.38 14.35
N SER A 33 3.43 -0.82 15.54
CA SER A 33 2.27 -1.15 16.36
C SER A 33 0.97 -0.69 15.69
N GLN A 34 -0.17 -1.29 16.02
CA GLN A 34 -1.47 -0.97 15.41
C GLN A 34 -1.82 0.54 15.43
N ASN A 35 -1.50 1.25 16.52
CA ASN A 35 -1.69 2.71 16.61
C ASN A 35 -0.76 3.50 15.69
N GLU A 36 0.50 3.12 15.60
CA GLU A 36 1.44 3.78 14.69
C GLU A 36 1.04 3.54 13.23
N MET A 37 0.55 2.34 12.94
CA MET A 37 0.05 1.98 11.62
C MET A 37 -1.21 2.77 11.26
N LEU A 38 -2.11 3.04 12.20
CA LEU A 38 -3.24 3.94 11.98
C LEU A 38 -2.78 5.38 11.68
N ASN A 39 -1.91 5.95 12.51
CA ASN A 39 -1.36 7.30 12.29
C ASN A 39 -0.63 7.41 10.95
N PHE A 40 0.07 6.35 10.59
CA PHE A 40 0.79 6.24 9.34
C PHE A 40 -0.15 6.14 8.12
N LEU A 41 -1.21 5.32 8.20
CA LEU A 41 -2.23 5.22 7.15
C LEU A 41 -2.99 6.56 6.99
N THR A 42 -3.28 7.26 8.08
CA THR A 42 -3.89 8.61 8.04
C THR A 42 -2.95 9.63 7.39
N GLY A 43 -1.65 9.57 7.70
CA GLY A 43 -0.62 10.39 7.05
C GLY A 43 -0.54 10.09 5.55
N ALA A 44 -0.49 8.82 5.18
CA ALA A 44 -0.49 8.38 3.79
C ALA A 44 -1.73 8.83 3.03
N ALA A 45 -2.92 8.67 3.63
CA ALA A 45 -4.18 9.12 3.05
C ALA A 45 -4.18 10.63 2.81
N ASN A 46 -3.74 11.43 3.80
CA ASN A 46 -3.60 12.88 3.66
C ASN A 46 -2.58 13.26 2.59
N THR A 47 -1.41 12.63 2.56
CA THR A 47 -0.39 12.87 1.52
C THR A 47 -0.93 12.52 0.14
N SER A 48 -1.62 11.39 0.00
CA SER A 48 -2.26 10.97 -1.24
C SER A 48 -3.30 12.00 -1.69
N GLN A 49 -4.12 12.50 -0.76
CA GLN A 49 -5.15 13.50 -1.03
C GLN A 49 -4.55 14.87 -1.39
N GLN A 50 -3.49 15.30 -0.70
CA GLN A 50 -2.76 16.54 -0.98
C GLN A 50 -2.03 16.51 -2.33
N GLN A 51 -1.49 15.36 -2.72
CA GLN A 51 -0.84 15.17 -4.02
C GLN A 51 -1.83 14.90 -5.15
N GLY A 52 -3.14 14.84 -4.87
CA GLY A 52 -4.17 14.47 -5.86
C GLY A 52 -4.11 13.00 -6.29
N LEU A 53 -3.27 12.20 -5.64
CA LEU A 53 -3.10 10.78 -5.89
C LEU A 53 -4.24 10.01 -5.22
N GLN A 54 -5.37 9.85 -5.90
CA GLN A 54 -6.44 8.98 -5.42
C GLN A 54 -6.19 7.55 -5.91
N PHE A 55 -6.15 6.59 -4.97
CA PHE A 55 -6.14 5.18 -5.32
C PHE A 55 -7.57 4.72 -5.63
N THR A 56 -7.76 4.27 -6.85
CA THR A 56 -8.98 3.54 -7.21
C THR A 56 -8.97 2.15 -6.54
N PRO A 57 -10.15 1.54 -6.33
CA PRO A 57 -10.23 0.16 -5.82
C PRO A 57 -9.42 -0.83 -6.67
N ASP A 58 -9.48 -0.67 -7.99
CA ASP A 58 -8.79 -1.54 -8.95
C ASP A 58 -7.27 -1.40 -8.86
N GLU A 59 -6.75 -0.16 -8.79
CA GLU A 59 -5.32 0.09 -8.58
C GLU A 59 -4.84 -0.47 -7.24
N MET A 60 -5.64 -0.35 -6.19
CA MET A 60 -5.35 -0.93 -4.88
C MET A 60 -5.29 -2.45 -4.95
N ASP A 61 -6.30 -3.12 -5.49
CA ASP A 61 -6.31 -4.58 -5.54
C ASP A 61 -5.15 -5.11 -6.41
N LEU A 62 -4.84 -4.44 -7.52
CA LEU A 62 -3.73 -4.78 -8.40
C LEU A 62 -2.37 -4.59 -7.73
N VAL A 63 -2.15 -3.46 -7.08
CA VAL A 63 -0.95 -3.21 -6.25
C VAL A 63 -0.77 -4.27 -5.19
N VAL A 64 -1.86 -4.66 -4.55
CA VAL A 64 -1.86 -5.61 -3.45
C VAL A 64 -1.53 -7.01 -3.95
N GLU A 65 -2.07 -7.38 -5.11
CA GLU A 65 -1.73 -8.63 -5.78
C GLU A 65 -0.24 -8.70 -6.13
N VAL A 66 0.29 -7.61 -6.68
CA VAL A 66 1.70 -7.49 -7.06
C VAL A 66 2.62 -7.42 -5.83
N LEU A 67 2.24 -6.69 -4.78
CA LEU A 67 2.97 -6.64 -3.49
C LEU A 67 3.00 -7.99 -2.79
N LYS A 68 2.01 -8.85 -3.02
CA LYS A 68 1.98 -10.22 -2.50
C LYS A 68 2.90 -11.15 -3.31
N MET A 69 3.10 -10.89 -4.60
CA MET A 69 4.01 -11.68 -5.43
C MET A 69 5.45 -11.51 -4.94
N GLY A 70 6.12 -12.64 -4.68
CA GLY A 70 7.52 -12.64 -4.25
C GLY A 70 7.75 -12.30 -2.77
N LYS A 71 6.70 -12.04 -1.98
CA LYS A 71 6.81 -11.79 -0.54
C LYS A 71 6.46 -13.03 0.29
N SER A 72 7.03 -13.09 1.49
CA SER A 72 6.75 -14.18 2.42
C SER A 72 5.30 -14.13 2.92
N PRO A 73 4.68 -15.27 3.31
CA PRO A 73 3.30 -15.32 3.80
C PRO A 73 3.03 -14.33 4.96
N GLN A 74 4.04 -14.09 5.79
CA GLN A 74 3.99 -13.14 6.91
C GLN A 74 3.94 -11.68 6.47
N GLU A 75 4.55 -11.33 5.34
CA GLU A 75 4.46 -9.98 4.77
C GLU A 75 3.11 -9.79 4.05
N VAL A 76 2.66 -10.81 3.32
CA VAL A 76 1.33 -10.84 2.68
C VAL A 76 0.22 -10.60 3.71
N ALA A 77 0.28 -11.29 4.86
CA ALA A 77 -0.68 -11.12 5.95
C ALA A 77 -0.66 -9.71 6.53
N ARG A 78 0.53 -9.10 6.67
CA ARG A 78 0.68 -7.72 7.16
C ARG A 78 0.11 -6.70 6.18
N ILE A 79 0.40 -6.85 4.89
CA ILE A 79 -0.15 -6.02 3.82
C ILE A 79 -1.68 -6.09 3.82
N ASN A 80 -2.27 -7.29 3.85
CA ASN A 80 -3.72 -7.48 3.97
C ASN A 80 -4.32 -6.76 5.18
N LYS A 81 -3.65 -6.82 6.34
CA LYS A 81 -4.09 -6.17 7.56
C LYS A 81 -4.09 -4.64 7.44
N MET A 82 -3.07 -4.07 6.80
CA MET A 82 -3.01 -2.62 6.52
C MET A 82 -4.14 -2.16 5.60
N ILE A 83 -4.38 -2.87 4.49
CA ILE A 83 -5.43 -2.51 3.53
C ILE A 83 -6.80 -2.63 4.17
N SER A 84 -7.01 -3.65 5.00
CA SER A 84 -8.26 -3.81 5.74
C SER A 84 -8.54 -2.62 6.66
N LEU A 85 -7.51 -2.07 7.32
CA LEU A 85 -7.63 -0.86 8.14
C LEU A 85 -7.93 0.38 7.27
N PHE A 86 -7.28 0.50 6.12
CA PHE A 86 -7.50 1.61 5.19
C PHE A 86 -8.92 1.59 4.59
N LYS A 87 -9.39 0.42 4.14
CA LYS A 87 -10.77 0.20 3.66
C LYS A 87 -11.79 0.51 4.76
N MET A 88 -11.48 0.22 6.02
CA MET A 88 -12.37 0.52 7.15
C MET A 88 -12.44 2.02 7.46
N MET A 89 -11.35 2.78 7.32
CA MET A 89 -11.36 4.24 7.49
C MET A 89 -12.09 4.98 6.36
N ARG A 90 -12.02 4.50 5.12
CA ARG A 90 -12.71 5.11 3.96
C ARG A 90 -14.22 4.85 3.92
N LYS A 91 -14.74 3.96 4.78
CA LYS A 91 -16.17 3.59 4.84
C LYS A 91 -16.96 4.43 5.87
N ARG A 92 -16.38 5.51 6.39
CA ARG A 92 -17.06 6.47 7.27
C ARG A 92 -17.34 7.77 6.54
#